data_AF-A0A352XTM2-F1
#
_entry.id   AF-A0A352XTM2-F1
#
_cell.length_a   1.000
_cell.length_b   1.000
_cell.length_c   1.000
_cell.angle_alpha   90.00
_cell.angle_beta   90.00
_cell.angle_gamma   90.00
#
_symmetry.space_group_name_H-M   'P 1'
#
loop_
_entity.id
_entity.type
_entity.pdbx_description
1 polymer ?
#
loop_
_entity_poly.entity_id
_entity_poly.type
_entity_poly.pdbx_seq_one_letter_code
_entity_poly.pdbx_strand_id
1 'polypeptide(L)'
;YFAPPLFPRTPTVVTIHDVIPLRLPAYLTGAKVKAYMRLAARAAHHATLIITVSQHAKQDMIDALHLPAERIRVTYEAAGDEYRPITDTTILAQARARYNVGERYIFYLGGLDQRKNVPQLVRAFAHLYKQLEQPDLQLLISGNPDKQKGSFFPDPRPIAAELGISDQVIYRFVEDADKP
;
A
#
# COMPACT_ATOMS: atom_id res chain seq x y z
N TYR A 1 16.10 1.49 -5.45
CA TYR A 1 16.44 0.41 -6.37
C TYR A 1 16.61 0.99 -7.76
N PHE A 2 17.83 1.36 -8.15
CA PHE A 2 18.13 1.79 -9.50
C PHE A 2 19.01 0.71 -10.13
N ALA A 3 18.50 0.06 -11.16
CA ALA A 3 19.15 -1.07 -11.82
C ALA A 3 19.62 -0.78 -13.26
N PRO A 4 18.95 0.07 -14.08
CA PRO A 4 19.32 0.16 -15.49
C PRO A 4 20.53 1.07 -15.72
N PRO A 5 21.37 0.81 -16.74
CA PRO A 5 22.41 1.73 -17.15
C PRO A 5 21.79 3.06 -17.61
N LEU A 6 22.43 4.18 -17.28
CA LEU A 6 21.95 5.50 -17.70
C LEU A 6 21.98 5.69 -19.22
N PHE A 7 22.83 4.95 -19.92
CA PHE A 7 23.00 5.00 -21.37
C PHE A 7 23.12 3.56 -21.88
N PRO A 8 21.99 2.85 -22.04
CA PRO A 8 22.01 1.48 -22.54
C PRO A 8 22.54 1.44 -23.97
N ARG A 9 23.45 0.49 -24.25
CA ARG A 9 23.97 0.24 -25.61
C ARG A 9 23.11 -0.76 -26.40
N THR A 10 22.13 -1.36 -25.75
CA THR A 10 21.21 -2.36 -26.31
C THR A 10 19.77 -2.01 -25.93
N PRO A 11 18.76 -2.47 -26.69
CA PRO A 11 17.37 -2.27 -26.32
C PRO A 11 17.13 -2.71 -24.88
N THR A 12 16.55 -1.82 -24.08
CA THR A 12 16.36 -2.01 -22.64
C THR A 12 14.91 -1.78 -22.28
N VAL A 13 14.32 -2.77 -21.60
CA VAL A 13 12.97 -2.70 -21.05
C VAL A 13 13.07 -2.46 -19.54
N VAL A 14 12.29 -1.53 -19.03
CA VAL A 14 12.23 -1.25 -17.58
C VAL A 14 10.79 -1.40 -17.08
N THR A 15 10.63 -1.96 -15.90
CA THR A 15 9.34 -1.94 -15.18
C THR A 15 9.34 -0.80 -14.20
N ILE A 16 8.36 0.09 -14.32
CA ILE A 16 8.13 1.20 -13.39
C ILE A 16 6.74 0.99 -12.79
N HIS A 17 6.69 0.73 -11.49
CA HIS A 17 5.42 0.47 -10.79
C HIS A 17 4.66 1.76 -10.55
N ASP A 18 5.39 2.82 -10.16
CA ASP A 18 4.82 4.12 -9.91
C ASP A 18 5.85 5.25 -10.02
N VAL A 19 5.34 6.47 -10.04
CA VAL A 19 6.11 7.71 -9.90
C VAL A 19 5.57 8.54 -8.73
N ILE A 20 5.11 7.88 -7.65
CA ILE A 20 4.45 8.51 -6.50
C ILE A 20 5.22 9.73 -5.98
N PRO A 21 6.56 9.69 -5.80
CA PRO A 21 7.27 10.88 -5.33
C PRO A 21 7.13 12.11 -6.24
N LEU A 22 6.90 11.94 -7.55
CA LEU A 22 6.69 13.07 -8.46
C LEU A 22 5.27 13.65 -8.39
N ARG A 23 4.31 12.88 -7.86
CA ARG A 23 2.89 13.28 -7.73
C ARG A 23 2.55 13.74 -6.32
N LEU A 24 3.21 13.17 -5.30
CA LEU A 24 2.96 13.44 -3.89
C LEU A 24 4.22 14.06 -3.27
N PRO A 25 4.26 15.40 -3.05
CA PRO A 25 5.45 16.09 -2.53
C PRO A 25 5.98 15.54 -1.20
N ALA A 26 5.09 15.01 -0.35
CA ALA A 26 5.48 14.41 0.92
C ALA A 26 6.36 13.15 0.77
N TYR A 27 6.37 12.52 -0.41
CA TYR A 27 7.20 11.36 -0.74
C TYR A 27 8.50 11.76 -1.47
N LEU A 28 8.70 13.04 -1.79
CA LEU A 28 9.90 13.57 -2.45
C LEU A 28 10.79 14.36 -1.48
N THR A 29 10.96 13.83 -0.27
CA THR A 29 11.70 14.50 0.80
C THR A 29 13.15 14.04 0.85
N GLY A 30 14.07 14.99 1.04
CA GLY A 30 15.50 14.72 1.13
C GLY A 30 16.25 14.64 -0.21
N ALA A 31 17.55 14.94 -0.17
CA ALA A 31 18.40 14.99 -1.36
C ALA A 31 18.56 13.61 -2.03
N LYS A 32 18.62 12.53 -1.24
CA LYS A 32 18.79 11.16 -1.75
C LYS A 32 17.59 10.73 -2.61
N VAL A 33 16.36 10.97 -2.15
CA VAL A 33 15.14 10.62 -2.90
C VAL A 33 15.05 11.46 -4.17
N LYS A 34 15.34 12.77 -4.10
CA LYS A 34 15.39 13.64 -5.28
C LYS A 34 16.42 13.18 -6.31
N ALA A 35 17.63 12.84 -5.86
CA ALA A 35 18.68 12.32 -6.73
C ALA A 35 18.27 10.99 -7.38
N TYR A 36 17.68 10.08 -6.59
CA TYR A 36 17.15 8.81 -7.07
C TYR A 36 16.06 9.01 -8.12
N MET A 37 15.09 9.92 -7.88
CA MET A 37 14.01 10.17 -8.83
C MET A 37 14.53 10.80 -10.14
N ARG A 38 15.53 11.68 -10.06
CA ARG A 38 16.21 12.21 -11.27
C ARG A 38 16.88 11.08 -12.06
N LEU A 39 17.53 10.16 -11.36
CA LEU A 39 18.21 9.02 -11.96
C LEU A 39 17.21 8.04 -12.61
N ALA A 40 16.12 7.72 -11.92
CA ALA A 40 15.03 6.88 -12.42
C ALA A 40 14.34 7.53 -13.64
N ALA A 41 14.05 8.83 -13.58
CA ALA A 41 13.51 9.59 -14.71
C ALA A 41 14.44 9.52 -15.92
N ARG A 42 15.75 9.74 -15.72
CA ARG A 42 16.77 9.66 -16.78
C ARG A 42 16.76 8.28 -17.46
N ALA A 43 16.71 7.20 -16.68
CA ALA A 43 16.64 5.86 -17.24
C ALA A 43 15.33 5.58 -17.97
N ALA A 44 14.19 6.06 -17.45
CA ALA A 44 12.90 5.92 -18.11
C ALA A 44 12.90 6.59 -19.50
N HIS A 45 13.55 7.76 -19.63
CA HIS A 45 13.67 8.42 -20.94
C HIS A 45 14.50 7.63 -21.96
N HIS A 46 15.52 6.90 -21.49
CA HIS A 46 16.42 6.10 -22.34
C HIS A 46 15.96 4.67 -22.57
N ALA A 47 14.93 4.21 -21.86
CA ALA A 47 14.36 2.90 -22.07
C ALA A 47 13.71 2.80 -23.46
N THR A 48 13.85 1.64 -24.09
CA THR A 48 13.18 1.31 -25.36
C THR A 48 11.69 1.08 -25.14
N LEU A 49 11.35 0.41 -24.03
CA LEU A 49 9.98 0.11 -23.62
C LEU A 49 9.86 0.20 -22.09
N ILE A 50 8.71 0.63 -21.62
CA ILE A 50 8.37 0.69 -20.21
C ILE A 50 7.16 -0.21 -19.97
N ILE A 51 7.27 -1.07 -18.97
CA ILE A 51 6.15 -1.85 -18.43
C ILE A 51 5.67 -1.15 -17.17
N THR A 52 4.35 -1.02 -17.01
CA THR A 52 3.74 -0.49 -15.78
C THR A 52 2.47 -1.25 -15.43
N VAL A 53 2.01 -1.09 -14.20
CA VAL A 53 1.03 -1.98 -13.57
C VAL A 53 -0.43 -1.52 -13.71
N SER A 54 -0.65 -0.29 -14.20
CA SER A 54 -2.01 0.23 -14.40
C SER A 54 -2.05 1.38 -15.41
N GLN A 55 -3.24 1.67 -15.94
CA GLN A 55 -3.47 2.85 -16.76
C GLN A 55 -3.21 4.16 -15.99
N HIS A 56 -3.49 4.17 -14.68
CA HIS A 56 -3.22 5.33 -13.83
C HIS A 56 -1.72 5.61 -13.72
N ALA A 57 -0.92 4.58 -13.44
CA ALA A 57 0.54 4.72 -13.40
C ALA A 57 1.12 5.13 -14.76
N LYS A 58 0.56 4.60 -15.87
CA LYS A 58 0.90 5.07 -17.22
C LYS A 58 0.63 6.57 -17.39
N GLN A 59 -0.54 7.04 -16.99
CA GLN A 59 -0.89 8.46 -17.10
C GLN A 59 0.03 9.34 -16.25
N ASP A 60 0.31 8.93 -15.00
CA ASP A 60 1.23 9.65 -14.13
C ASP A 60 2.64 9.77 -14.73
N MET A 61 3.12 8.75 -15.45
CA MET A 61 4.40 8.83 -16.15
C MET A 61 4.37 9.77 -17.36
N ILE A 62 3.25 9.80 -18.11
CA ILE A 62 3.07 10.75 -19.20
C ILE A 62 3.08 12.17 -18.64
N ASP A 63 2.31 12.42 -17.57
CA ASP A 63 2.15 13.76 -17.01
C ASP A 63 3.39 14.24 -16.26
N ALA A 64 4.03 13.39 -15.46
CA ALA A 64 5.13 13.79 -14.59
C ALA A 64 6.50 13.69 -15.28
N LEU A 65 6.67 12.75 -16.21
CA LEU A 65 7.94 12.48 -16.89
C LEU A 65 7.90 12.82 -18.38
N HIS A 66 6.76 13.21 -18.95
CA HIS A 66 6.63 13.55 -20.37
C HIS A 66 7.09 12.40 -21.28
N LEU A 67 6.80 11.16 -20.87
CA LEU A 67 7.16 9.97 -21.63
C LEU A 67 6.13 9.73 -22.76
N PRO A 68 6.57 9.40 -23.99
CA PRO A 68 5.68 9.06 -25.08
C PRO A 68 4.81 7.83 -24.74
N ALA A 69 3.50 7.96 -24.92
CA ALA A 69 2.51 6.95 -24.52
C ALA A 69 2.70 5.61 -25.25
N GLU A 70 3.23 5.65 -26.47
CA GLU A 70 3.55 4.51 -27.33
C GLU A 70 4.74 3.69 -26.83
N ARG A 71 5.53 4.20 -25.88
CA ARG A 71 6.61 3.46 -25.22
C ARG A 71 6.19 2.82 -23.89
N ILE A 72 4.95 3.04 -23.44
CA ILE A 72 4.46 2.52 -22.16
C ILE A 72 3.40 1.46 -22.42
N ARG A 73 3.68 0.23 -21.95
CA ARG A 73 2.76 -0.91 -21.97
C ARG A 73 2.25 -1.17 -20.56
N VAL A 74 0.94 -1.30 -20.43
CA VAL A 74 0.30 -1.69 -19.17
C VAL A 74 0.24 -3.22 -19.13
N THR A 75 0.74 -3.79 -18.05
CA THR A 75 0.62 -5.21 -17.71
C THR A 75 0.17 -5.26 -16.27
N TYR A 76 -1.09 -5.59 -16.04
CA TYR A 76 -1.66 -5.67 -14.70
C TYR A 76 -0.98 -6.80 -13.92
N GLU A 77 -0.66 -6.52 -12.66
CA GLU A 77 -0.16 -7.54 -11.75
C GLU A 77 -1.31 -8.46 -11.32
N ALA A 78 -0.98 -9.74 -11.16
CA ALA A 78 -1.88 -10.75 -10.61
C ALA A 78 -1.37 -11.21 -9.25
N ALA A 79 -2.28 -11.64 -8.38
CA ALA A 79 -1.91 -12.39 -7.20
C ALA A 79 -1.25 -13.72 -7.62
N GLY A 80 -0.26 -14.19 -6.86
CA GLY A 80 0.29 -15.53 -7.01
C GLY A 80 -0.72 -16.62 -6.66
N ASP A 81 -0.51 -17.83 -7.19
CA ASP A 81 -1.40 -18.97 -7.01
C ASP A 81 -1.48 -19.46 -5.54
N GLU A 82 -0.50 -19.06 -4.73
CA GLU A 82 -0.48 -19.31 -3.29
C GLU A 82 -1.62 -18.59 -2.54
N TYR A 83 -2.13 -17.49 -3.08
CA TYR A 83 -3.20 -16.69 -2.48
C TYR A 83 -4.57 -17.29 -2.83
N ARG A 84 -5.03 -18.20 -1.98
CA ARG A 84 -6.30 -18.92 -2.14
C ARG A 84 -7.06 -19.01 -0.82
N PRO A 85 -8.40 -19.09 -0.85
CA PRO A 85 -9.18 -19.25 0.37
C PRO A 85 -8.76 -20.49 1.16
N ILE A 86 -8.42 -20.30 2.43
CA ILE A 86 -8.20 -21.39 3.39
C ILE A 86 -9.55 -21.75 4.00
N THR A 87 -9.94 -23.02 3.88
CA THR A 87 -11.20 -23.54 4.43
C THR A 87 -11.00 -24.38 5.70
N ASP A 88 -9.75 -24.65 6.07
CA ASP A 88 -9.43 -25.38 7.29
C ASP A 88 -9.75 -24.53 8.52
N THR A 89 -10.78 -24.94 9.26
CA THR A 89 -11.28 -24.21 10.42
C THR A 89 -10.27 -24.17 11.57
N THR A 90 -9.39 -25.15 11.67
CA THR A 90 -8.35 -25.22 12.71
C THR A 90 -7.27 -24.18 12.43
N ILE A 91 -6.80 -24.08 11.18
CA ILE A 91 -5.82 -23.07 10.77
C ILE A 91 -6.41 -21.66 10.97
N LEU A 92 -7.66 -21.45 10.54
CA LEU A 92 -8.33 -20.15 10.70
C LEU A 92 -8.51 -19.77 12.18
N ALA A 93 -8.89 -20.71 13.05
CA ALA A 93 -9.02 -20.47 14.49
C ALA A 93 -7.67 -20.15 15.14
N GLN A 94 -6.59 -20.84 14.74
CA GLN A 94 -5.24 -20.56 15.22
C GLN A 94 -4.76 -19.16 14.79
N ALA A 95 -5.03 -18.75 13.54
CA ALA A 95 -4.72 -17.41 13.07
C ALA A 95 -5.50 -16.35 13.86
N ARG A 96 -6.80 -16.54 14.08
CA ARG A 96 -7.62 -15.63 14.90
C ARG A 96 -7.09 -15.48 16.32
N ALA A 97 -6.74 -16.60 16.96
CA ALA A 97 -6.15 -16.60 18.30
C ALA A 97 -4.80 -15.87 18.33
N ARG A 98 -3.93 -16.08 17.33
CA ARG A 98 -2.60 -15.42 17.22
C ARG A 98 -2.72 -13.90 17.18
N TYR A 99 -3.72 -13.39 16.45
CA TYR A 99 -3.93 -11.95 16.28
C TYR A 99 -4.93 -11.35 17.26
N ASN A 100 -5.49 -12.16 18.16
CA ASN A 100 -6.52 -11.78 19.13
C ASN A 100 -7.70 -11.07 18.47
N VAL A 101 -8.20 -11.64 17.38
CA VAL A 101 -9.37 -11.14 16.63
C VAL A 101 -10.53 -12.13 16.74
N GLY A 102 -11.74 -11.59 16.82
CA GLY A 102 -12.99 -12.35 16.92
C GLY A 102 -13.36 -13.05 15.60
N GLU A 103 -14.50 -13.74 15.62
CA GLU A 103 -15.04 -14.45 14.44
C GLU A 103 -15.42 -13.50 13.30
N ARG A 104 -15.77 -12.25 13.62
CA ARG A 104 -16.24 -11.26 12.65
C ARG A 104 -15.32 -10.06 12.66
N TYR A 105 -14.61 -9.87 11.57
CA TYR A 105 -13.69 -8.75 11.44
C TYR A 105 -13.58 -8.26 10.01
N ILE A 106 -13.25 -6.98 9.89
CA ILE A 106 -12.74 -6.37 8.66
C ILE A 106 -11.22 -6.35 8.78
N PHE A 107 -10.53 -6.76 7.72
CA PHE A 107 -9.07 -6.77 7.70
C PHE A 107 -8.53 -5.71 6.74
N TYR A 108 -7.58 -4.91 7.23
CA TYR A 108 -6.78 -4.00 6.43
C TYR A 108 -5.34 -4.50 6.37
N LEU A 109 -4.83 -4.66 5.15
CA LEU A 109 -3.44 -5.03 4.88
C LEU A 109 -2.73 -3.91 4.10
N GLY A 110 -1.77 -3.24 4.74
CA GLY A 110 -0.97 -2.21 4.09
C GLY A 110 -0.13 -1.38 5.06
N GLY A 111 0.69 -0.47 4.53
CA GLY A 111 1.42 0.51 5.35
C GLY A 111 0.47 1.51 6.02
N LEU A 112 0.96 2.27 7.01
CA LEU A 112 0.21 3.36 7.65
C LEU A 112 0.60 4.74 7.09
N ASP A 113 1.28 4.79 5.95
CA ASP A 113 1.66 6.05 5.32
C ASP A 113 0.43 6.86 4.88
N GLN A 114 0.54 8.19 4.88
CA GLN A 114 -0.59 9.10 4.67
C GLN A 114 -1.46 8.79 3.44
N ARG A 115 -0.86 8.29 2.34
CA ARG A 115 -1.58 7.91 1.11
C ARG A 115 -2.55 6.74 1.33
N LYS A 116 -2.27 5.88 2.30
CA LYS A 116 -3.13 4.76 2.67
C LYS A 116 -4.35 5.18 3.46
N ASN A 117 -4.34 6.39 4.02
CA ASN A 117 -5.48 7.03 4.64
C ASN A 117 -6.21 6.16 5.68
N VAL A 118 -5.44 5.43 6.49
CA VAL A 118 -5.95 4.59 7.60
C VAL A 118 -6.83 5.37 8.60
N PRO A 119 -6.55 6.67 8.90
CA PRO A 119 -7.49 7.52 9.63
C PRO A 119 -8.93 7.49 9.09
N GLN A 120 -9.10 7.59 7.76
CA GLN A 120 -10.42 7.58 7.14
C GLN A 120 -11.08 6.20 7.22
N LEU A 121 -10.29 5.12 7.12
CA LEU A 121 -10.78 3.76 7.34
C LEU A 121 -11.39 3.61 8.75
N VAL A 122 -10.70 4.11 9.78
CA VAL A 122 -11.22 4.08 11.16
C VAL A 122 -12.51 4.88 11.30
N ARG A 123 -12.61 6.06 10.67
CA ARG A 123 -13.86 6.86 10.65
C ARG A 123 -15.00 6.10 9.97
N ALA A 124 -14.74 5.48 8.82
CA ALA A 124 -15.73 4.70 8.09
C ALA A 124 -16.20 3.48 8.89
N PHE A 125 -15.25 2.77 9.53
CA PHE A 125 -15.57 1.65 10.41
C PHE A 125 -16.41 2.09 11.61
N ALA A 126 -16.08 3.21 12.26
CA ALA A 126 -16.89 3.73 13.36
C ALA A 126 -18.33 4.07 12.95
N HIS A 127 -18.51 4.62 11.75
CA HIS A 127 -19.83 4.91 11.20
C HIS A 127 -20.63 3.63 10.99
N LEU A 128 -20.01 2.61 10.38
CA LEU A 128 -20.61 1.30 10.15
C LEU A 128 -20.97 0.60 11.48
N TYR A 129 -20.04 0.56 12.43
CA TYR A 129 -20.21 -0.09 13.73
C TYR A 129 -21.42 0.46 14.51
N LYS A 130 -21.62 1.79 14.45
CA LYS A 130 -22.76 2.47 15.10
C LYS A 130 -24.11 2.17 14.43
N GLN A 131 -24.12 1.76 13.16
CA GLN A 131 -25.34 1.46 12.41
C GLN A 131 -25.74 -0.01 12.47
N LEU A 132 -24.77 -0.93 12.56
CA LEU A 132 -25.04 -2.36 12.40
C LEU A 132 -25.54 -3.07 13.67
N GLU A 133 -25.56 -2.43 14.84
CA GLU A 133 -25.85 -3.07 16.14
C GLU A 133 -25.08 -4.41 16.33
N GLN A 134 -23.83 -4.46 15.86
CA GLN A 134 -22.99 -5.66 15.88
C GLN A 134 -21.81 -5.48 16.83
N PRO A 135 -21.99 -5.81 18.14
CA PRO A 135 -20.97 -5.57 19.15
C PRO A 135 -19.72 -6.46 18.99
N ASP A 136 -19.79 -7.50 18.16
CA ASP A 136 -18.72 -8.46 17.92
C ASP A 136 -17.85 -8.14 16.69
N LEU A 137 -18.22 -7.14 15.89
CA LEU A 137 -17.47 -6.77 14.70
C LEU A 137 -16.21 -5.97 15.06
N GLN A 138 -15.06 -6.46 14.62
CA GLN A 138 -13.76 -5.84 14.84
C GLN A 138 -13.11 -5.33 13.55
N LEU A 139 -12.17 -4.41 13.68
CA LEU A 139 -11.29 -3.95 12.62
C LEU A 139 -9.85 -4.33 12.94
N LEU A 140 -9.29 -5.26 12.19
CA LEU A 140 -7.88 -5.64 12.27
C LEU A 140 -7.07 -4.83 11.24
N ILE A 141 -6.16 -4.00 11.72
CA ILE A 141 -5.23 -3.20 10.90
C ILE A 141 -3.85 -3.83 10.99
N SER A 142 -3.35 -4.36 9.88
CA SER A 142 -1.97 -4.82 9.76
C SER A 142 -1.03 -3.62 9.78
N GLY A 143 -0.29 -3.45 10.86
CA GLY A 143 0.64 -2.34 11.07
C GLY A 143 0.87 -2.08 12.54
N ASN A 144 1.97 -1.40 12.85
CA ASN A 144 2.28 -0.98 14.21
C ASN A 144 2.45 0.56 14.26
N PRO A 145 1.42 1.30 14.71
CA PRO A 145 1.49 2.76 14.87
C PRO A 145 2.63 3.23 15.79
N ASP A 146 3.13 2.38 16.71
CA ASP A 146 4.25 2.76 17.58
C ASP A 146 5.59 2.81 16.84
N LYS A 147 5.72 2.07 15.73
CA LYS A 147 6.93 2.05 14.90
C LYS A 147 6.89 3.06 13.75
N GLN A 148 5.73 3.62 13.44
CA GLN A 148 5.50 4.51 12.30
C GLN A 148 4.84 5.80 12.79
N LYS A 149 5.65 6.85 12.97
CA LYS A 149 5.22 8.11 13.60
C LYS A 149 5.51 9.32 12.72
N GLY A 150 4.83 10.43 13.04
CA GLY A 150 5.00 11.72 12.38
C GLY A 150 3.96 11.96 11.29
N SER A 151 4.01 13.14 10.66
CA SER A 151 3.00 13.56 9.67
C SER A 151 2.90 12.62 8.45
N PHE A 152 3.96 11.90 8.12
CA PHE A 152 3.96 10.92 7.04
C PHE A 152 3.22 9.63 7.40
N PHE A 153 3.11 9.30 8.69
CA PHE A 153 2.40 8.13 9.21
C PHE A 153 1.35 8.58 10.24
N PRO A 154 0.20 9.10 9.80
CA PRO A 154 -0.83 9.61 10.69
C PRO A 154 -1.33 8.51 11.65
N ASP A 155 -1.30 8.77 12.95
CA ASP A 155 -1.76 7.82 13.96
C ASP A 155 -3.30 7.73 13.96
N PRO A 156 -3.89 6.56 13.69
CA PRO A 156 -5.35 6.39 13.68
C PRO A 156 -5.97 6.21 15.07
N ARG A 157 -5.17 5.95 16.13
CA ARG A 157 -5.69 5.64 17.48
C ARG A 157 -6.47 6.79 18.13
N PRO A 158 -6.05 8.07 18.04
CA PRO A 158 -6.83 9.17 18.60
C PRO A 158 -8.25 9.25 18.01
N ILE A 159 -8.41 8.90 16.73
CA ILE A 159 -9.71 8.89 16.05
C ILE A 159 -10.58 7.77 16.59
N ALA A 160 -10.02 6.57 16.81
CA ALA A 160 -10.76 5.47 17.42
C ALA A 160 -11.24 5.82 18.84
N ALA A 161 -10.38 6.49 19.62
CA ALA A 161 -10.71 6.95 20.98
C ALA A 161 -11.82 8.01 20.98
N GLU A 162 -11.69 9.05 20.14
CA GLU A 162 -12.71 10.10 19.99
C GLU A 162 -14.08 9.52 19.58
N LEU A 163 -14.08 8.51 18.72
CA LEU A 163 -15.31 7.90 18.22
C LEU A 163 -15.88 6.81 19.13
N GLY A 164 -15.18 6.44 20.21
CA GLY A 164 -15.61 5.46 21.21
C GLY A 164 -15.52 4.01 20.74
N ILE A 165 -14.57 3.68 19.86
CA ILE A 165 -14.43 2.34 19.25
C ILE A 165 -13.04 1.73 19.45
N SER A 166 -12.22 2.25 20.36
CA SER A 166 -10.85 1.78 20.59
C SER A 166 -10.76 0.26 20.80
N ASP A 167 -11.69 -0.31 21.56
CA ASP A 167 -11.68 -1.75 21.89
C ASP A 167 -12.00 -2.65 20.69
N GLN A 168 -12.54 -2.06 19.62
CA GLN A 168 -12.90 -2.78 18.39
C GLN A 168 -11.86 -2.61 17.27
N VAL A 169 -10.81 -1.81 17.49
CA VAL A 169 -9.74 -1.62 16.50
C VAL A 169 -8.45 -2.25 17.01
N ILE A 170 -8.01 -3.31 16.33
CA ILE A 170 -6.83 -4.08 16.68
C ILE A 170 -5.70 -3.73 15.72
N TYR A 171 -4.54 -3.37 16.26
CA TYR A 171 -3.32 -3.08 15.50
C TYR A 171 -2.30 -4.19 15.72
N ARG A 172 -1.97 -4.96 14.69
CA ARG A 172 -0.98 -6.06 14.78
C ARG A 172 -0.09 -6.09 13.56
N PHE A 173 1.16 -6.50 13.74
CA PHE A 173 1.96 -6.93 12.59
C PHE A 173 1.51 -8.34 12.22
N VAL A 174 1.08 -8.53 10.97
CA VAL A 174 0.67 -9.83 10.44
C VAL A 174 1.85 -10.44 9.68
N GLU A 175 2.20 -11.68 10.05
CA GLU A 175 3.29 -12.42 9.41
C GLU A 175 2.95 -12.77 7.96
N ASP A 176 3.95 -12.85 7.09
CA ASP A 176 3.74 -13.15 5.66
C ASP A 176 2.99 -14.47 5.44
N ALA A 177 3.22 -15.47 6.29
CA ALA A 177 2.55 -16.77 6.21
C ALA A 177 1.05 -16.72 6.51
N ASP A 178 0.58 -15.67 7.19
CA ASP A 178 -0.84 -15.48 7.52
C ASP A 178 -1.49 -14.38 6.66
N LYS A 179 -0.77 -13.82 5.68
CA LYS A 179 -1.37 -12.90 4.72
C LYS A 179 -2.22 -13.71 3.73
N PRO A 180 -3.44 -13.24 3.42
CA PRO A 180 -4.35 -13.89 2.50
C PRO A 180 -3.82 -13.88 1.07
#